data_AF-A0A8T4LVI0-F1
#
_entry.id   AF-A0A8T4LVI0-F1
#
_cell.length_a   1.000
_cell.length_b   1.000
_cell.length_c   1.000
_cell.angle_alpha   90.00
_cell.angle_beta   90.00
_cell.angle_gamma   90.00
#
_symmetry.space_group_name_H-M   'P 1'
#
loop_
_entity.id
_entity.type
_entity.pdbx_description
1 polymer ?
#
loop_
_entity_poly.entity_id
_entity_poly.type
_entity_poly.pdbx_seq_one_letter_code
_entity_poly.pdbx_strand_id
1 'polypeptide(L)'
;MEIYYKNRKIKVPARKVSIYNMGLMFKTKNTENLLFDNLNKKFSLTSLFVFFSFLALWLDKNNKITALKIVKPFTLKISSGKPFSKIIEIPLNNKNKEIIDFLVGSQKDLNI
;
A
#
# COMPACT_ATOMS: atom_id res chain seq x y z
N MET A 1 10.52 -5.76 -4.33
CA MET A 1 9.86 -6.87 -5.04
C MET A 1 9.30 -6.38 -6.36
N GLU A 2 9.10 -7.25 -7.35
CA GLU A 2 8.34 -6.91 -8.56
C GLU A 2 6.85 -7.16 -8.34
N ILE A 3 6.00 -6.23 -8.80
CA ILE A 3 4.54 -6.36 -8.80
C ILE A 3 3.98 -6.18 -10.21
N TYR A 4 2.81 -6.78 -10.46
CA TYR A 4 2.17 -6.79 -11.77
C TYR A 4 0.83 -6.05 -11.75
N TYR A 5 0.64 -5.13 -12.70
CA TYR A 5 -0.60 -4.36 -12.86
C TYR A 5 -0.87 -4.08 -14.33
N LYS A 6 -2.08 -4.40 -14.82
CA LYS A 6 -2.51 -4.15 -16.21
C LYS A 6 -1.47 -4.58 -17.27
N ASN A 7 -0.95 -5.80 -17.16
CA ASN A 7 0.11 -6.37 -18.04
C ASN A 7 1.46 -5.64 -18.02
N ARG A 8 1.66 -4.72 -17.08
CA ARG A 8 2.93 -4.04 -16.83
C ARG A 8 3.51 -4.50 -15.49
N LYS A 9 4.80 -4.29 -15.29
CA LYS A 9 5.48 -4.58 -14.03
C LYS A 9 6.32 -3.40 -13.55
N ILE A 10 6.46 -3.29 -12.23
CA ILE A 10 7.30 -2.28 -11.57
C ILE A 10 7.98 -2.90 -10.36
N LYS A 11 9.19 -2.43 -10.05
CA LYS A 11 9.90 -2.80 -8.82
C LYS A 11 9.46 -1.86 -7.69
N VAL A 12 8.90 -2.43 -6.64
CA VAL A 12 8.55 -1.72 -5.40
C VAL A 12 9.50 -2.16 -4.29
N PRO A 13 10.47 -1.32 -3.87
CA PRO A 13 11.25 -1.59 -2.67
C PRO A 13 10.33 -1.47 -1.46
N ALA A 14 10.25 -2.53 -0.65
CA ALA A 14 9.45 -2.56 0.56
C ALA A 14 10.10 -3.47 1.59
N ARG A 15 10.12 -3.05 2.86
CA ARG A 15 10.61 -3.87 3.96
C ARG A 15 9.53 -4.84 4.40
N LYS A 16 9.86 -6.14 4.42
CA LYS A 16 8.95 -7.16 4.96
C LYS A 16 8.79 -6.96 6.47
N VAL A 17 7.55 -6.94 6.93
CA VAL A 17 7.19 -6.82 8.34
C VAL A 17 6.26 -7.95 8.75
N SER A 18 6.18 -8.21 10.06
CA SER A 18 5.24 -9.20 10.60
C SER A 18 3.80 -8.67 10.55
N ILE A 19 2.83 -9.59 10.60
CA ILE A 19 1.40 -9.25 10.68
C ILE A 19 1.01 -8.51 11.96
N TYR A 20 1.87 -8.55 12.99
CA TYR A 20 1.70 -7.86 14.26
C TYR A 20 2.34 -6.47 14.27
N ASN A 21 2.99 -6.07 13.17
CA ASN A 21 3.57 -4.75 13.05
C ASN A 21 2.46 -3.69 12.99
N MET A 22 2.68 -2.55 13.64
CA MET A 22 1.74 -1.43 13.64
C MET A 22 1.68 -0.67 12.30
N GLY A 23 2.44 -1.10 11.29
CA GLY A 23 2.47 -0.49 9.96
C GLY A 23 2.98 0.94 10.00
N LEU A 24 2.24 1.83 9.34
CA LEU A 24 2.56 3.26 9.27
C LEU A 24 2.14 4.07 10.51
N MET A 25 1.54 3.44 11.53
CA MET A 25 1.12 4.15 12.74
C MET A 25 2.31 4.84 13.43
N PHE A 26 2.09 6.08 13.87
CA PHE A 26 3.09 6.92 14.54
C PHE A 26 4.35 7.24 13.72
N LYS A 27 4.36 6.90 12.42
CA LYS A 27 5.45 7.26 11.50
C LYS A 27 5.18 8.61 10.84
N THR A 28 6.20 9.13 10.15
CA THR A 28 6.09 10.27 9.24
C THR A 28 6.00 9.80 7.78
N LYS A 29 5.54 10.68 6.89
CA LYS A 29 5.45 10.39 5.45
C LYS A 29 6.77 10.00 4.79
N ASN A 30 7.91 10.28 5.43
CA ASN A 30 9.25 10.01 4.91
C ASN A 30 9.80 8.62 5.30
N THR A 31 8.93 7.71 5.74
CA THR A 31 9.27 6.31 6.02
C THR A 31 9.38 5.45 4.75
N GLU A 32 9.98 4.27 4.90
CA GLU A 32 10.02 3.21 3.89
C GLU A 32 8.64 2.59 3.63
N ASN A 33 8.50 1.91 2.49
CA ASN A 33 7.33 1.11 2.17
C ASN A 33 7.33 -0.19 2.99
N LEU A 34 6.16 -0.62 3.44
CA LEU A 34 6.03 -1.82 4.27
C LEU A 34 5.30 -2.92 3.51
N LEU A 35 5.83 -4.14 3.57
CA LEU A 35 5.23 -5.33 2.99
C LEU A 35 4.76 -6.27 4.10
N PHE A 36 3.46 -6.51 4.14
CA PHE A 36 2.84 -7.56 4.92
C PHE A 36 2.57 -8.75 4.01
N ASP A 37 3.03 -9.93 4.40
CA ASP A 37 2.97 -11.14 3.58
C ASP A 37 2.34 -12.29 4.37
N ASN A 38 1.92 -13.34 3.66
CA ASN A 38 1.25 -14.51 4.22
C ASN A 38 -0.02 -14.15 5.01
N LEU A 39 -0.79 -13.17 4.51
CA LEU A 39 -2.01 -12.71 5.13
C LEU A 39 -3.17 -13.66 4.83
N ASN A 40 -4.04 -13.87 5.80
CA ASN A 40 -5.32 -14.52 5.59
C ASN A 40 -6.29 -13.57 4.86
N LYS A 41 -7.24 -14.12 4.09
CA LYS A 41 -8.17 -13.36 3.24
C LYS A 41 -9.06 -12.35 4.00
N LYS A 42 -9.08 -12.38 5.34
CA LYS A 42 -9.92 -11.53 6.20
C LYS A 42 -9.16 -10.37 6.86
N PHE A 43 -7.87 -10.18 6.56
CA PHE A 43 -7.09 -9.10 7.17
C PHE A 43 -7.64 -7.72 6.75
N SER A 44 -7.97 -6.87 7.72
CA SER A 44 -8.39 -5.49 7.46
C SER A 44 -7.28 -4.55 7.90
N LEU A 45 -6.95 -3.58 7.05
CA LEU A 45 -6.08 -2.49 7.46
C LEU A 45 -6.89 -1.47 8.25
N THR A 46 -6.21 -0.81 9.18
CA THR A 46 -6.70 0.39 9.86
C THR A 46 -5.63 1.48 9.71
N SER A 47 -6.04 2.73 9.62
CA SER A 47 -5.16 3.91 9.53
C SER A 47 -5.30 4.78 10.78
N LEU A 48 -5.69 4.18 11.90
CA LEU A 48 -5.76 4.88 13.19
C LEU A 48 -4.33 5.28 13.59
N PHE A 49 -4.08 6.55 13.92
CA PHE A 49 -2.74 7.07 14.22
C PHE A 49 -1.73 7.08 13.05
N VAL A 50 -2.21 7.03 11.80
CA VAL A 50 -1.39 7.40 10.63
C VAL A 50 -1.71 8.85 10.27
N PHE A 51 -0.68 9.70 10.24
CA PHE A 51 -0.82 11.17 10.10
C PHE A 51 -0.64 11.69 8.66
N PHE A 52 -0.60 10.80 7.67
CA PHE A 52 -0.41 11.14 6.27
C PHE A 52 -1.14 10.16 5.35
N SER A 53 -1.41 10.59 4.11
CA SER A 53 -2.01 9.73 3.10
C SER A 53 -0.99 8.72 2.56
N PHE A 54 -1.45 7.49 2.33
CA PHE A 54 -0.63 6.42 1.75
C PHE A 54 -1.44 5.61 0.74
N LEU A 55 -0.76 4.95 -0.17
CA LEU A 55 -1.34 4.00 -1.09
C LEU A 55 -1.26 2.60 -0.48
N ALA A 56 -2.42 1.98 -0.28
CA ALA A 56 -2.53 0.57 0.10
C ALA A 56 -2.70 -0.26 -1.17
N LEU A 57 -1.83 -1.27 -1.35
CA LEU A 57 -1.90 -2.24 -2.44
C LEU A 57 -2.20 -3.62 -1.88
N TRP A 58 -3.17 -4.31 -2.46
CA TRP A 58 -3.45 -5.71 -2.17
C TRP A 58 -2.98 -6.56 -3.33
N LEU A 59 -2.18 -7.59 -3.02
CA LEU A 59 -1.59 -8.49 -3.99
C LEU A 59 -2.04 -9.93 -3.77
N ASP A 60 -2.12 -10.69 -4.85
CA ASP A 60 -2.25 -12.15 -4.78
C ASP A 60 -0.90 -12.85 -4.51
N LYS A 61 -0.94 -14.19 -4.51
CA LYS A 61 0.25 -15.03 -4.28
C LYS A 61 1.33 -14.82 -5.34
N ASN A 62 0.96 -14.39 -6.55
CA ASN A 62 1.83 -14.16 -7.70
C ASN A 62 2.26 -12.69 -7.83
N ASN A 63 2.05 -11.86 -6.80
CA ASN A 63 2.36 -10.42 -6.79
C ASN A 63 1.56 -9.60 -7.82
N LYS A 64 0.41 -10.10 -8.27
CA LYS A 64 -0.52 -9.33 -9.10
C LYS A 64 -1.40 -8.47 -8.20
N ILE A 65 -1.54 -7.18 -8.56
CA ILE A 65 -2.42 -6.26 -7.82
C ILE A 65 -3.88 -6.68 -8.05
N THR A 66 -4.58 -6.98 -6.96
CA THR A 66 -6.01 -7.30 -6.97
C THR A 66 -6.86 -6.07 -6.66
N ALA A 67 -6.38 -5.20 -5.78
CA ALA A 67 -6.98 -3.92 -5.43
C ALA A 67 -5.90 -2.90 -5.04
N LEU A 68 -6.22 -1.62 -5.17
CA LEU A 68 -5.41 -0.50 -4.67
C LEU A 68 -6.34 0.60 -4.17
N LYS A 69 -5.90 1.37 -3.17
CA LYS A 69 -6.68 2.47 -2.60
C LYS A 69 -5.76 3.51 -1.97
N ILE A 70 -6.02 4.79 -2.24
CA ILE A 70 -5.44 5.88 -1.46
C ILE A 70 -6.19 5.95 -0.14
N VAL A 71 -5.46 5.80 0.95
CA VAL A 71 -5.95 5.81 2.32
C VAL A 71 -5.63 7.16 2.93
N LYS A 72 -6.66 7.84 3.46
CA LYS A 72 -6.53 9.08 4.22
C LYS A 72 -6.24 8.78 5.69
N PRO A 73 -5.56 9.70 6.41
CA PRO A 73 -5.39 9.63 7.85
C PRO A 73 -6.67 9.26 8.60
N PHE A 74 -6.53 8.53 9.72
CA PHE A 74 -7.63 8.20 10.64
C PHE A 74 -8.78 7.37 10.03
N THR A 75 -8.53 6.62 8.96
CA THR A 75 -9.54 5.71 8.37
C THR A 75 -9.63 4.40 9.17
N LEU A 76 -10.80 4.11 9.76
CA LEU A 76 -10.98 2.97 10.68
C LEU A 76 -11.02 1.59 10.00
N LYS A 77 -11.56 1.50 8.79
CA LYS A 77 -11.75 0.21 8.10
C LYS A 77 -11.41 0.33 6.63
N ILE A 78 -10.36 -0.38 6.22
CA ILE A 78 -9.88 -0.38 4.85
C ILE A 78 -9.82 -1.83 4.38
N SER A 79 -10.68 -2.17 3.44
CA SER A 79 -10.75 -3.51 2.84
C SER A 79 -10.46 -3.45 1.34
N SER A 80 -9.95 -4.55 0.80
CA SER A 80 -9.72 -4.75 -0.64
C SER A 80 -11.01 -5.03 -1.43
N GLY A 81 -12.04 -5.55 -0.76
CA GLY A 81 -13.22 -6.14 -1.41
C GLY A 81 -12.93 -7.40 -2.25
N LYS A 82 -11.66 -7.87 -2.29
CA LYS A 82 -11.20 -8.98 -3.12
C LYS A 82 -10.21 -9.87 -2.37
N PRO A 83 -10.07 -11.16 -2.71
CA PRO A 83 -9.02 -12.00 -2.14
C PRO A 83 -7.62 -11.45 -2.38
N PHE A 84 -6.76 -11.56 -1.37
CA PHE A 84 -5.34 -11.18 -1.41
C PHE A 84 -4.55 -12.09 -0.47
N SER A 85 -3.22 -12.06 -0.61
CA SER A 85 -2.28 -12.73 0.28
C SER A 85 -1.20 -11.79 0.82
N LYS A 86 -1.01 -10.62 0.19
CA LYS A 86 -0.02 -9.61 0.61
C LYS A 86 -0.62 -8.22 0.56
N ILE A 87 -0.09 -7.34 1.40
CA ILE A 87 -0.40 -5.91 1.41
C ILE A 87 0.90 -5.12 1.36
N ILE A 88 0.93 -4.06 0.55
CA ILE A 88 1.99 -3.05 0.60
C ILE A 88 1.40 -1.72 1.02
N GLU A 89 1.99 -1.10 2.04
CA GLU A 89 1.72 0.28 2.44
C GLU A 89 2.82 1.18 1.85
N ILE A 90 2.43 2.15 1.01
CA ILE A 90 3.33 3.05 0.29
C ILE A 90 3.00 4.49 0.68
N PRO A 91 3.81 5.16 1.52
CA PRO A 91 3.62 6.57 1.84
C PRO A 91 3.59 7.45 0.59
N LEU A 92 2.64 8.40 0.52
CA LEU A 92 2.62 9.37 -0.57
C LEU A 92 3.68 10.44 -0.33
N ASN A 93 4.79 10.31 -1.03
CA ASN A 93 5.95 11.21 -0.93
C ASN A 93 6.73 11.22 -2.26
N ASN A 94 7.73 12.09 -2.36
CA ASN A 94 8.55 12.23 -3.57
C ASN A 94 9.39 10.97 -3.87
N LYS A 95 9.80 10.20 -2.85
CA LYS A 95 10.58 8.96 -3.03
C LYS A 95 9.77 7.88 -3.74
N ASN A 96 8.45 7.88 -3.56
CA ASN A 96 7.52 6.93 -4.16
C ASN A 96 6.81 7.47 -5.40
N LYS A 97 7.19 8.66 -5.90
CA LYS A 97 6.49 9.33 -7.00
C LYS A 97 6.35 8.44 -8.24
N GLU A 98 7.43 7.79 -8.67
CA GLU A 98 7.42 6.88 -9.83
C GLU A 98 6.40 5.74 -9.66
N ILE A 99 6.34 5.16 -8.46
CA ILE A 99 5.41 4.06 -8.14
C ILE A 99 3.96 4.57 -8.14
N ILE A 100 3.72 5.74 -7.56
CA ILE A 100 2.40 6.37 -7.50
C ILE A 100 1.91 6.71 -8.91
N ASP A 101 2.76 7.35 -9.71
CA ASP A 101 2.44 7.74 -11.09
C ASP A 101 2.16 6.49 -11.96
N PHE A 102 2.90 5.40 -11.77
CA PHE A 102 2.66 4.13 -12.46
C PHE A 102 1.31 3.50 -12.10
N LEU A 103 0.89 3.57 -10.84
CA LEU A 103 -0.29 2.86 -10.33
C LEU A 103 -1.59 3.65 -10.47
N VAL A 104 -1.52 4.96 -10.21
CA VAL A 104 -2.71 5.82 -10.06
C VAL A 104 -2.80 6.88 -11.16
N GLY A 105 -1.71 7.13 -11.91
CA GLY A 105 -1.58 8.27 -12.80
C GLY A 105 -0.92 9.48 -12.10
N SER A 106 -0.69 10.56 -12.85
CA SER A 106 0.04 11.73 -12.36
C SER A 106 -0.59 12.34 -11.10
N GLN A 107 0.23 12.62 -10.08
CA GLN A 107 -0.20 13.26 -8.81
C GLN A 107 -1.04 14.54 -8.97
N LYS A 108 -0.96 15.25 -10.10
CA LYS A 108 -1.78 16.45 -10.39
C LYS A 108 -3.29 16.20 -10.29
N ASP A 109 -3.73 14.97 -10.50
CA ASP A 109 -5.17 14.62 -10.52
C ASP A 109 -5.68 14.17 -9.15
N LEU A 110 -4.81 14.05 -8.13
CA LEU A 110 -5.16 13.41 -6.86
C LEU A 110 -5.56 14.37 -5.73
N ASN A 111 -5.50 15.69 -5.92
CA ASN A 111 -5.87 16.70 -4.90
C ASN A 111 -5.34 16.33 -3.49
N ILE A 112 -4.04 16.09 -3.39
CA ILE A 112 -3.32 15.79 -2.13
C ILE A 112 -2.30 16.89 -1.88
#